data_AF-A0A1L5PUR0-F1
#
_entry.id   AF-A0A1L5PUR0-F1
#
_cell.length_a   1.000
_cell.length_b   1.000
_cell.length_c   1.000
_cell.angle_alpha   90.00
_cell.angle_beta   90.00
_cell.angle_gamma   90.00
#
_symmetry.space_group_name_H-M   'P 1'
#
loop_
_entity.id
_entity.type
_entity.pdbx_description
1 polymer ?
#
loop_
_entity_poly.entity_id
_entity_poly.type
_entity_poly.pdbx_seq_one_letter_code
_entity_poly.pdbx_strand_id
1 'polypeptide(L)'
;MKRAPKAMPALLVAFALNACAQPPAPSSNAAPEVSLAGKKLVLVNHEGRCALRKADASLLQLEMPWPCQLSPERDGGKPRVEQFNGAQIIIVSHVQPDPSQPGRCESQYQAVRQLGERLEPSILARGASCSNGPVDQKNFVGLFEW
;
A
#
# COMPACT_ATOMS: atom_id res chain seq x y z
N MET A 1 40.34 -67.49 24.81
CA MET A 1 39.42 -67.46 23.65
C MET A 1 38.13 -66.74 24.06
N LYS A 2 37.55 -65.95 23.12
CA LYS A 2 36.21 -65.29 23.12
C LYS A 2 36.15 -63.95 23.86
N ARG A 3 35.58 -62.85 23.36
CA ARG A 3 35.21 -62.31 22.03
C ARG A 3 34.91 -60.82 22.32
N ALA A 4 35.42 -59.89 21.52
CA ALA A 4 35.12 -58.46 21.65
C ALA A 4 33.71 -58.13 21.15
N PRO A 5 33.06 -57.07 21.68
CA PRO A 5 32.00 -56.37 20.97
C PRO A 5 32.44 -54.95 20.57
N LYS A 6 32.35 -54.66 19.28
CA LYS A 6 32.27 -53.30 18.72
C LYS A 6 30.84 -52.80 18.91
N ALA A 7 30.65 -51.57 19.38
CA ALA A 7 29.37 -50.86 19.28
C ALA A 7 29.61 -49.41 18.82
N MET A 8 28.83 -49.03 17.80
CA MET A 8 28.92 -47.82 16.97
C MET A 8 28.53 -46.53 17.71
N PRO A 9 29.05 -45.37 17.28
CA PRO A 9 28.50 -44.08 17.69
C PRO A 9 27.20 -43.80 16.90
N ALA A 10 26.11 -43.56 17.61
CA ALA A 10 24.86 -43.08 17.03
C ALA A 10 24.98 -41.57 16.75
N LEU A 11 24.92 -41.19 15.47
CA LEU A 11 24.89 -39.80 15.01
C LEU A 11 23.45 -39.28 15.14
N LEU A 12 23.19 -38.41 16.12
CA LEU A 12 21.92 -37.68 16.24
C LEU A 12 21.90 -36.54 15.22
N VAL A 13 21.12 -36.69 14.15
CA VAL A 13 20.80 -35.61 13.21
C VAL A 13 19.62 -34.82 13.78
N ALA A 14 19.88 -33.60 14.25
CA ALA A 14 18.84 -32.66 14.64
C ALA A 14 18.24 -32.00 13.39
N PHE A 15 17.02 -32.38 13.02
CA PHE A 15 16.23 -31.67 12.01
C PHE A 15 15.71 -30.38 12.62
N ALA A 16 16.33 -29.25 12.31
CA ALA A 16 15.79 -27.94 12.60
C ALA A 16 14.58 -27.69 11.68
N LEU A 17 13.38 -27.64 12.27
CA LEU A 17 12.18 -27.14 11.60
C LEU A 17 12.40 -25.65 11.30
N ASN A 18 12.61 -25.31 10.03
CA ASN A 18 12.53 -23.92 9.56
C ASN A 18 11.07 -23.47 9.67
N ALA A 19 10.69 -22.93 10.83
CA ALA A 19 9.50 -22.11 10.94
C ALA A 19 9.66 -20.94 9.95
N CYS A 20 8.72 -20.81 9.01
CA CYS A 20 8.70 -19.72 8.05
C CYS A 20 8.56 -18.39 8.81
N ALA A 21 9.69 -17.75 9.09
CA ALA A 21 9.71 -16.37 9.54
C ALA A 21 9.26 -15.50 8.37
N GLN A 22 8.01 -15.05 8.42
CA GLN A 22 7.49 -14.07 7.48
C GLN A 22 8.39 -12.82 7.58
N PRO A 23 8.97 -12.33 6.48
CA PRO A 23 9.81 -11.15 6.55
C PRO A 23 9.00 -10.00 7.16
N PRO A 24 9.57 -9.24 8.12
CA PRO A 24 8.89 -8.09 8.68
C PRO A 24 8.51 -7.16 7.53
N ALA A 25 7.23 -6.78 7.48
CA ALA A 25 6.77 -5.74 6.57
C ALA A 25 7.70 -4.53 6.72
N PRO A 26 8.14 -3.88 5.63
CA PRO A 26 9.03 -2.74 5.72
C PRO A 26 8.36 -1.62 6.54
N SER A 27 8.69 -1.56 7.82
CA SER A 27 8.28 -0.54 8.77
C SER A 27 9.16 0.68 8.56
N SER A 28 8.98 1.36 7.45
CA SER A 28 9.34 2.77 7.36
C SER A 28 8.34 3.53 8.24
N ASN A 29 8.78 3.95 9.43
CA ASN A 29 8.02 4.86 10.30
C ASN A 29 7.83 6.26 9.68
N ALA A 30 8.38 6.53 8.50
CA ALA A 30 8.09 7.74 7.75
C ALA A 30 6.72 7.60 7.05
N ALA A 31 5.88 8.62 7.23
CA ALA A 31 4.61 8.74 6.53
C ALA A 31 4.82 8.67 5.00
N PRO A 32 4.02 7.91 4.24
CA PRO A 32 4.17 7.83 2.79
C PRO A 32 4.08 9.20 2.13
N GLU A 33 4.95 9.48 1.16
CA GLU A 33 5.02 10.79 0.49
C GLU A 33 5.14 10.65 -1.03
N VAL A 34 4.66 11.66 -1.76
CA VAL A 34 4.73 11.75 -3.23
C VAL A 34 4.95 13.19 -3.65
N SER A 35 5.66 13.40 -4.77
CA SER A 35 5.76 14.70 -5.43
C SER A 35 4.73 14.76 -6.54
N LEU A 36 3.81 15.72 -6.47
CA LEU A 36 2.80 15.97 -7.49
C LEU A 36 2.96 17.41 -8.02
N ALA A 37 3.25 17.54 -9.32
CA ALA A 37 3.58 18.82 -9.96
C ALA A 37 4.69 19.60 -9.22
N GLY A 38 5.72 18.89 -8.73
CA GLY A 38 6.83 19.46 -7.96
C GLY A 38 6.48 19.85 -6.51
N LYS A 39 5.23 19.67 -6.08
CA LYS A 39 4.79 19.92 -4.71
C LYS A 39 4.78 18.61 -3.93
N LYS A 40 5.46 18.59 -2.79
CA LYS A 40 5.48 17.43 -1.89
C LYS A 40 4.13 17.29 -1.17
N LEU A 41 3.57 16.09 -1.20
CA LEU A 41 2.38 15.68 -0.46
C LEU A 41 2.74 14.54 0.48
N VAL A 42 2.26 14.61 1.72
CA VAL A 42 2.47 13.58 2.74
C VAL A 42 1.12 12.98 3.12
N LEU A 43 1.01 11.66 3.02
CA LEU A 43 -0.19 10.92 3.43
C LEU A 43 -0.22 10.81 4.96
N VAL A 44 -1.26 11.33 5.58
CA VAL A 44 -1.38 11.42 7.04
C VAL A 44 -2.74 10.91 7.52
N ASN A 45 -2.78 10.50 8.79
CA ASN A 45 -4.02 10.33 9.54
C ASN A 45 -4.49 11.71 10.01
N HIS A 46 -5.70 12.10 9.60
CA HIS A 46 -6.40 13.25 10.14
C HIS A 46 -7.74 12.79 10.69
N GLU A 47 -7.85 12.73 12.03
CA GLU A 47 -9.09 12.37 12.74
C GLU A 47 -9.68 11.00 12.32
N GLY A 48 -8.81 10.02 12.06
CA GLY A 48 -9.23 8.68 11.63
C GLY A 48 -9.51 8.55 10.13
N ARG A 49 -9.30 9.61 9.36
CA ARG A 49 -9.43 9.63 7.89
C ARG A 49 -8.09 9.86 7.21
N CYS A 50 -8.03 9.43 5.96
CA CYS A 50 -6.88 9.70 5.13
C CYS A 50 -6.89 11.15 4.65
N ALA A 51 -5.73 11.80 4.71
CA ALA A 51 -5.54 13.14 4.19
C ALA A 51 -4.17 13.29 3.54
N LEU A 52 -4.09 14.17 2.55
CA LEU A 52 -2.82 14.62 1.97
C LEU A 52 -2.46 15.98 2.56
N ARG A 53 -1.35 16.04 3.27
CA ARG A 53 -0.78 17.29 3.79
C ARG A 53 0.13 17.91 2.74
N LYS A 54 -0.12 19.17 2.42
CA LYS A 54 0.69 20.00 1.52
C LYS A 54 1.86 20.63 2.27
N ALA A 55 2.79 21.23 1.53
CA ALA A 55 3.96 21.91 2.09
C ALA A 55 3.60 23.10 3.01
N ASP A 56 2.48 23.78 2.75
CA ASP A 56 1.93 24.87 3.58
C ASP A 56 1.16 24.37 4.81
N ALA A 57 1.28 23.07 5.13
CA ALA A 57 0.55 22.35 6.17
C ALA A 57 -0.98 22.26 6.00
N SER A 58 -1.55 22.84 4.94
CA SER A 58 -2.96 22.64 4.62
C SER A 58 -3.24 21.18 4.25
N LEU A 59 -4.45 20.73 4.57
CA LEU A 59 -4.88 19.35 4.36
C LEU A 59 -5.88 19.26 3.21
N LEU A 60 -5.74 18.23 2.38
CA LEU A 60 -6.82 17.70 1.57
C LEU A 60 -7.31 16.42 2.23
N GLN A 61 -8.48 16.46 2.87
CA GLN A 61 -9.11 15.27 3.42
C GLN A 61 -9.73 14.41 2.32
N LEU A 62 -9.58 13.10 2.44
CA LEU A 62 -10.16 12.10 1.55
C LEU A 62 -11.35 11.40 2.24
N GLU A 63 -12.19 10.75 1.44
CA GLU A 63 -13.46 10.15 1.86
C GLU A 63 -13.31 8.70 2.31
N MET A 64 -12.17 8.33 2.88
CA MET A 64 -11.89 6.96 3.32
C MET A 64 -11.17 6.93 4.68
N PRO A 65 -11.37 5.85 5.46
CA PRO A 65 -10.75 5.71 6.76
C PRO A 65 -9.24 5.47 6.65
N TRP A 66 -8.51 5.86 7.68
CA TRP A 66 -7.12 5.45 7.89
C TRP A 66 -7.07 3.97 8.33
N PRO A 67 -6.05 3.17 7.96
CA PRO A 67 -4.83 3.50 7.21
C PRO A 67 -5.00 3.51 5.69
N CYS A 68 -4.25 4.39 5.02
CA CYS A 68 -4.16 4.40 3.56
C CYS A 68 -2.75 4.20 3.04
N GLN A 69 -2.66 3.92 1.74
CA GLN A 69 -1.42 3.80 0.99
C GLN A 69 -1.52 4.57 -0.32
N LEU A 70 -0.37 4.97 -0.86
CA LEU A 70 -0.28 5.48 -2.23
C LEU A 70 -0.13 4.29 -3.18
N SER A 71 -0.90 4.27 -4.28
CA SER A 71 -0.75 3.23 -5.29
C SER A 71 0.69 3.22 -5.81
N PRO A 72 1.37 2.07 -5.84
CA PRO A 72 2.74 2.00 -6.32
C PRO A 72 2.82 2.03 -7.85
N GLU A 73 4.03 2.31 -8.36
CA GLU A 73 4.46 2.04 -9.73
C GLU A 73 4.39 0.55 -10.04
N ARG A 74 4.39 0.21 -11.34
CA ARG A 74 4.29 -1.20 -11.80
C ARG A 74 5.47 -2.07 -11.34
N ASP A 75 6.66 -1.49 -11.24
CA ASP A 75 7.87 -2.11 -10.71
C ASP A 75 7.93 -2.08 -9.16
N GLY A 76 6.98 -1.41 -8.52
CA GLY A 76 6.82 -1.33 -7.08
C GLY A 76 7.65 -0.23 -6.41
N GLY A 77 7.49 -0.12 -5.09
CA GLY A 77 8.35 0.70 -4.22
C GLY A 77 8.04 2.20 -4.19
N LYS A 78 7.84 2.85 -5.35
CA LYS A 78 7.52 4.28 -5.41
C LYS A 78 6.04 4.52 -5.69
N PRO A 79 5.42 5.56 -5.12
CA PRO A 79 4.09 6.01 -5.55
C PRO A 79 4.06 6.32 -7.04
N ARG A 80 3.04 5.84 -7.74
CA ARG A 80 2.81 6.14 -9.15
C ARG A 80 2.20 7.52 -9.33
N VAL A 81 2.75 8.28 -10.27
CA VAL A 81 2.17 9.54 -10.75
C VAL A 81 1.79 9.37 -12.21
N GLU A 82 0.49 9.35 -12.48
CA GLU A 82 -0.06 9.20 -13.82
C GLU A 82 -0.22 10.57 -14.50
N GLN A 83 0.20 10.66 -15.77
CA GLN A 83 0.04 11.85 -16.59
C GLN A 83 -1.12 11.66 -17.57
N PHE A 84 -2.16 12.49 -17.46
CA PHE A 84 -3.30 12.42 -18.38
C PHE A 84 -3.94 13.79 -18.59
N ASN A 85 -4.18 14.15 -19.85
CA ASN A 85 -4.82 15.41 -20.25
C ASN A 85 -4.22 16.67 -19.57
N GLY A 86 -2.88 16.71 -19.48
CA GLY A 86 -2.15 17.81 -18.84
C GLY A 86 -2.17 17.81 -17.31
N ALA A 87 -2.90 16.90 -16.66
CA ALA A 87 -2.93 16.73 -15.21
C ALA A 87 -1.94 15.64 -14.75
N GLN A 88 -1.41 15.83 -13.55
CA GLN A 88 -0.72 14.77 -12.80
C GLN A 88 -1.67 14.17 -11.78
N ILE A 89 -1.72 12.84 -11.67
CA ILE A 89 -2.73 12.12 -10.90
C ILE A 89 -2.08 11.02 -10.06
N ILE A 90 -2.45 10.95 -8.78
CA ILE A 90 -2.08 9.85 -7.87
C ILE A 90 -3.34 9.10 -7.45
N ILE A 91 -3.17 7.91 -6.87
CA ILE A 91 -4.25 7.19 -6.18
C ILE A 91 -3.85 6.97 -4.73
N VAL A 92 -4.80 7.25 -3.84
CA VAL A 92 -4.75 6.85 -2.44
C VAL A 92 -5.80 5.76 -2.23
N SER A 93 -5.40 4.66 -1.59
CA SER A 93 -6.26 3.52 -1.32
C SER A 93 -6.27 3.14 0.17
N HIS A 94 -7.42 2.65 0.62
CA HIS A 94 -7.63 1.96 1.88
C HIS A 94 -8.12 0.55 1.56
N VAL A 95 -7.48 -0.46 2.15
CA VAL A 95 -7.87 -1.86 1.99
C VAL A 95 -7.94 -2.51 3.35
N GLN A 96 -9.08 -3.09 3.67
CA GLN A 96 -9.31 -3.81 4.93
C GLN A 96 -9.94 -5.18 4.64
N PRO A 97 -9.46 -6.28 5.24
CA PRO A 97 -10.13 -7.57 5.16
C PRO A 97 -11.58 -7.49 5.65
N ASP A 98 -12.50 -8.10 4.92
CA ASP A 98 -13.90 -8.24 5.35
C ASP A 98 -13.95 -9.28 6.49
N PRO A 99 -14.33 -8.89 7.72
CA PRO A 99 -14.34 -9.80 8.86
C PRO A 99 -15.40 -10.91 8.71
N SER A 100 -16.40 -10.73 7.84
CA SER A 100 -17.49 -11.68 7.61
C SER A 100 -17.24 -12.66 6.46
N GLN A 101 -16.31 -12.34 5.56
CA GLN A 101 -16.05 -13.11 4.34
C GLN A 101 -14.55 -13.37 4.16
N PRO A 102 -14.04 -14.54 4.60
CA PRO A 102 -12.64 -14.90 4.43
C PRO A 102 -12.18 -14.78 2.97
N GLY A 103 -11.06 -14.06 2.75
CA GLY A 103 -10.49 -13.86 1.41
C GLY A 103 -11.08 -12.68 0.63
N ARG A 104 -12.06 -11.95 1.19
CA ARG A 104 -12.54 -10.68 0.63
C ARG A 104 -12.01 -9.51 1.43
N CYS A 105 -11.89 -8.36 0.76
CA CYS A 105 -11.57 -7.09 1.39
C CYS A 105 -12.59 -6.04 1.00
N GLU A 106 -12.78 -5.05 1.86
CA GLU A 106 -13.35 -3.77 1.50
C GLU A 106 -12.22 -2.86 1.03
N SER A 107 -12.19 -2.57 -0.28
CA SER A 107 -11.22 -1.62 -0.84
C SER A 107 -11.93 -0.32 -1.20
N GLN A 108 -11.36 0.79 -0.78
CA GLN A 108 -11.79 2.15 -1.10
C GLN A 108 -10.63 2.90 -1.72
N TYR A 109 -10.86 3.73 -2.74
CA TYR A 109 -9.80 4.57 -3.30
C TYR A 109 -10.35 5.85 -3.93
N GLN A 110 -9.49 6.86 -3.98
CA GLN A 110 -9.72 8.12 -4.68
C GLN A 110 -8.46 8.45 -5.46
N ALA A 111 -8.66 8.86 -6.71
CA ALA A 111 -7.62 9.54 -7.46
C ALA A 111 -7.55 11.00 -7.00
N VAL A 112 -6.37 11.61 -7.05
CA VAL A 112 -6.18 13.03 -6.76
C VAL A 112 -5.40 13.63 -7.91
N ARG A 113 -6.00 14.61 -8.59
CA ARG A 113 -5.37 15.33 -9.71
C ARG A 113 -4.93 16.73 -9.29
N GLN A 114 -3.84 17.20 -9.87
CA GLN A 114 -3.46 18.61 -9.83
C GLN A 114 -4.07 19.34 -11.03
N LEU A 115 -4.87 20.37 -10.77
CA LEU A 115 -5.41 21.30 -11.78
C LEU A 115 -5.00 22.72 -11.41
N GLY A 116 -4.05 23.28 -12.17
CA GLY A 116 -3.43 24.56 -11.82
C GLY A 116 -2.78 24.48 -10.43
N GLU A 117 -3.24 25.30 -9.49
CA GLU A 117 -2.77 25.30 -8.09
C GLU A 117 -3.63 24.43 -7.15
N ARG A 118 -4.74 23.87 -7.63
CA ARG A 118 -5.68 23.10 -6.82
C ARG A 118 -5.42 21.59 -6.92
N LEU A 119 -5.49 20.93 -5.77
CA LEU A 119 -5.69 19.49 -5.70
C LEU A 119 -7.18 19.17 -5.70
N GLU A 120 -7.58 18.22 -6.53
CA GLU A 120 -8.96 17.78 -6.65
C GLU A 120 -9.03 16.25 -6.47
N PRO A 121 -9.75 15.76 -5.45
CA PRO A 121 -10.03 14.34 -5.33
C PRO A 121 -11.16 13.93 -6.28
N SER A 122 -11.08 12.71 -6.80
CA SER A 122 -12.15 12.08 -7.57
C SER A 122 -13.33 11.69 -6.68
N ILE A 123 -14.40 11.15 -7.27
CA ILE A 123 -15.39 10.40 -6.49
C ILE A 123 -14.73 9.20 -5.78
N LEU A 124 -15.31 8.77 -4.65
CA LEU A 124 -14.89 7.58 -3.92
C LEU A 124 -15.26 6.30 -4.67
N ALA A 125 -14.27 5.53 -5.10
CA ALA A 125 -14.45 4.22 -5.68
C ALA A 125 -14.34 3.11 -4.63
N ARG A 126 -15.09 2.03 -4.84
CA ARG A 126 -15.14 0.86 -3.94
C ARG A 126 -14.93 -0.44 -4.71
N GLY A 127 -14.43 -1.46 -4.02
CA GLY A 127 -14.18 -2.77 -4.61
C GLY A 127 -14.02 -3.86 -3.55
N ALA A 128 -13.80 -5.08 -4.01
CA ALA A 128 -13.64 -6.28 -3.17
C ALA A 128 -12.18 -6.81 -3.12
N SER A 129 -11.24 -6.07 -3.69
CA SER A 129 -9.85 -6.54 -3.90
C SER A 129 -9.02 -6.36 -2.63
N CYS A 130 -8.22 -7.37 -2.29
CA CYS A 130 -7.22 -7.27 -1.24
C CYS A 130 -5.86 -6.75 -1.74
N SER A 131 -5.77 -6.36 -3.01
CA SER A 131 -4.50 -5.92 -3.61
C SER A 131 -4.13 -4.50 -3.19
N ASN A 132 -2.90 -4.34 -2.70
CA ASN A 132 -2.21 -3.05 -2.55
C ASN A 132 -1.22 -2.79 -3.70
N GLY A 133 -1.28 -3.59 -4.76
CA GLY A 133 -0.37 -3.52 -5.89
C GLY A 133 -0.74 -2.43 -6.90
N PRO A 134 -0.03 -2.38 -8.04
CA PRO A 134 -0.29 -1.44 -9.11
C PRO A 134 -1.71 -1.59 -9.65
N VAL A 135 -2.36 -0.48 -9.95
CA VAL A 135 -3.72 -0.47 -10.52
C VAL A 135 -3.73 -0.05 -11.99
N ASP A 136 -4.78 -0.43 -12.70
CA ASP A 136 -4.97 -0.07 -14.10
C ASP A 136 -5.12 1.45 -14.28
N GLN A 137 -4.67 1.99 -15.42
CA GLN A 137 -4.70 3.43 -15.73
C GLN A 137 -6.11 4.00 -15.64
N LYS A 138 -7.15 3.24 -15.99
CA LYS A 138 -8.54 3.71 -15.92
C LYS A 138 -8.97 4.14 -14.51
N ASN A 139 -8.32 3.60 -13.46
CA ASN A 139 -8.60 3.97 -12.09
C ASN A 139 -8.07 5.37 -11.73
N PHE A 140 -7.04 5.83 -12.44
CA PHE A 140 -6.49 7.18 -12.27
C PHE A 140 -7.39 8.21 -12.96
N VAL A 141 -7.86 7.89 -14.17
CA VAL A 141 -8.48 8.90 -15.06
C VAL A 141 -10.00 8.85 -15.06
N GLY A 142 -10.60 7.67 -14.89
CA GLY A 142 -12.04 7.45 -15.13
C GLY A 142 -12.97 7.89 -14.00
N LEU A 143 -12.44 8.46 -12.92
CA LEU A 143 -13.22 8.89 -11.74
C LEU A 143 -13.41 10.41 -11.66
N PHE A 144 -12.97 11.14 -12.68
CA PHE A 144 -13.13 12.58 -12.80
C PHE A 144 -14.11 12.93 -13.93
N GLU A 145 -14.77 14.08 -13.79
CA GLU A 145 -15.36 14.80 -14.91
C GLU A 145 -14.23 15.55 -15.66
N TRP A 146 -14.23 15.44 -16.99
CA TRP A 146 -13.20 15.97 -17.89
C TRP A 146 -13.73 17.06 -18.81
#